data_AF-A0A2M7PL32-F1
#
_entry.id   AF-A0A2M7PL32-F1
#
_cell.length_a   1.000
_cell.length_b   1.000
_cell.length_c   1.000
_cell.angle_alpha   90.00
_cell.angle_beta   90.00
_cell.angle_gamma   90.00
#
_symmetry.space_group_name_H-M   'P 1'
#
loop_
_entity.id
_entity.type
_entity.pdbx_description
1 polymer ?
#
loop_
_entity_poly.entity_id
_entity_poly.type
_entity_poly.pdbx_seq_one_letter_code
_entity_poly.pdbx_strand_id
1 'polypeptide(L)'
;MAFIGLAGFPLSVNSQINQQVLLSKAGVSSVILKTLVEKTILVVEEKEVSRIEKVASVPDDMVQLSPHQQEAYDMILKEMLEQRVVLLHGVTSGGKTEVYIRLMERVLAEG
;
A
#
# COMPACT_ATOMS: atom_id res chain seq x y z
N MET A 1 -6.33 -21.47 -26.17
CA MET A 1 -6.52 -20.02 -26.37
C MET A 1 -6.58 -19.20 -25.07
N ALA A 2 -6.49 -19.79 -23.87
CA ALA A 2 -6.71 -19.06 -22.61
C ALA A 2 -5.72 -17.91 -22.35
N PHE A 3 -4.42 -18.12 -22.61
CA PHE A 3 -3.40 -17.09 -22.44
C PHE A 3 -3.64 -15.88 -23.34
N ILE A 4 -3.77 -16.10 -24.66
CA ILE A 4 -4.03 -15.02 -25.64
C ILE A 4 -5.35 -14.29 -25.31
N GLY A 5 -6.41 -15.02 -24.92
CA GLY A 5 -7.68 -14.42 -24.53
C GLY A 5 -7.67 -13.69 -23.19
N LEU A 6 -6.60 -13.78 -22.40
CA LEU A 6 -6.41 -13.03 -21.14
C LEU A 6 -5.41 -11.90 -21.30
N ALA A 7 -4.34 -12.13 -22.07
CA ALA A 7 -3.30 -11.15 -22.35
C ALA A 7 -3.73 -10.14 -23.43
N GLY A 8 -4.72 -10.49 -24.25
CA GLY A 8 -5.14 -9.72 -25.41
C GLY A 8 -4.41 -10.13 -26.69
N PHE A 9 -4.95 -9.73 -27.84
CA PHE A 9 -4.31 -9.88 -29.14
C PHE A 9 -4.53 -8.61 -30.00
N PRO A 10 -3.49 -8.06 -30.66
CA PRO A 10 -2.09 -8.50 -30.61
C PRO A 10 -1.49 -8.37 -29.22
N LEU A 11 -0.52 -9.24 -28.89
CA LEU A 11 0.16 -9.20 -27.60
C LEU A 11 0.95 -7.89 -27.49
N SER A 12 0.80 -7.19 -26.37
CA SER A 12 1.67 -6.06 -26.04
C SER A 12 3.01 -6.55 -25.49
N VAL A 13 4.06 -5.75 -25.67
CA VAL A 13 5.36 -5.99 -25.05
C VAL A 13 5.16 -6.05 -23.53
N ASN A 14 5.62 -7.14 -22.90
CA ASN A 14 5.43 -7.44 -21.47
C ASN A 14 3.99 -7.81 -21.04
N SER A 15 3.22 -8.45 -21.91
CA SER A 15 1.93 -9.06 -21.51
C SER A 15 2.14 -10.09 -20.39
N GLN A 16 1.61 -9.81 -19.20
CA GLN A 16 1.70 -10.67 -18.02
C GLN A 16 0.31 -11.02 -17.49
N ILE A 17 0.15 -12.23 -16.95
CA ILE A 17 -1.09 -12.70 -16.34
C ILE A 17 -0.74 -13.41 -15.04
N ASN A 18 -1.58 -13.23 -14.01
CA ASN A 18 -1.48 -14.03 -12.80
C ASN A 18 -1.60 -15.54 -13.11
N GLN A 19 -0.63 -16.33 -12.65
CA GLN A 19 -0.55 -17.77 -12.90
C GLN A 19 -1.84 -18.52 -12.50
N GLN A 20 -2.43 -18.21 -11.35
CA GLN A 20 -3.64 -18.89 -10.87
C GLN A 20 -4.84 -18.63 -11.77
N VAL A 21 -4.96 -17.39 -12.29
CA VAL A 21 -6.02 -17.01 -13.24
C VAL A 21 -5.86 -17.74 -14.57
N LEU A 22 -4.62 -17.90 -15.04
CA LEU A 22 -4.34 -18.64 -16.26
C LEU A 22 -4.70 -20.12 -16.11
N LEU A 23 -4.26 -20.78 -15.02
CA LEU A 23 -4.50 -22.20 -14.78
C LEU A 23 -5.99 -22.50 -14.64
N SER A 24 -6.73 -21.67 -13.89
CA SER A 24 -8.17 -21.84 -13.69
C SER A 24 -8.95 -21.68 -14.99
N LYS A 25 -8.67 -20.62 -15.78
CA LYS A 25 -9.36 -20.38 -17.06
C LYS A 25 -8.99 -21.40 -18.13
N ALA A 26 -7.76 -21.90 -18.12
CA ALA A 26 -7.33 -22.94 -19.06
C ALA A 26 -7.81 -24.34 -18.66
N GLY A 27 -8.22 -24.55 -17.41
CA GLY A 27 -8.64 -25.87 -16.91
C GLY A 27 -7.50 -26.89 -16.89
N VAL A 28 -6.26 -26.43 -16.66
CA VAL A 28 -5.04 -27.27 -16.72
C VAL A 28 -4.29 -27.26 -15.39
N SER A 29 -3.51 -28.31 -15.15
CA SER A 29 -2.63 -28.40 -13.99
C SER A 29 -1.35 -27.59 -14.16
N SER A 30 -0.68 -27.31 -13.04
CA SER A 30 0.64 -26.65 -13.02
C SER A 30 1.73 -27.41 -13.77
N VAL A 31 1.57 -28.73 -13.95
CA VAL A 31 2.49 -29.58 -14.73
C VAL A 31 2.53 -29.12 -16.19
N ILE A 32 1.36 -28.80 -16.77
CA ILE A 32 1.26 -28.34 -18.16
C ILE A 32 1.93 -26.96 -18.31
N LEU A 33 1.75 -26.08 -17.32
CA LEU A 33 2.44 -24.79 -17.31
C LEU A 33 3.97 -24.98 -17.27
N LYS A 34 4.47 -25.90 -16.42
CA LYS A 34 5.91 -26.19 -16.34
C LYS A 34 6.48 -26.65 -17.68
N THR A 35 5.77 -27.52 -18.40
CA THR A 35 6.18 -27.93 -19.76
C THR A 35 6.25 -26.76 -20.74
N LEU A 36 5.34 -25.78 -20.64
CA LEU A 36 5.39 -24.58 -21.48
C LEU A 36 6.58 -23.67 -21.13
N VAL A 37 6.96 -23.61 -19.86
CA VAL A 37 8.16 -22.90 -19.39
C VAL A 37 9.44 -23.60 -19.86
N GLU A 38 9.53 -24.92 -19.72
CA GLU A 38 10.65 -25.74 -20.20
C GLU A 38 10.83 -25.63 -21.72
N LYS A 39 9.73 -25.49 -22.47
CA LYS A 39 9.74 -25.25 -23.91
C LYS A 39 9.98 -23.78 -24.30
N THR A 40 10.30 -22.92 -23.33
CA THR A 40 10.57 -21.48 -23.52
C THR A 40 9.42 -20.72 -24.19
N ILE A 41 8.18 -21.20 -24.03
CA ILE A 41 6.97 -20.54 -24.58
C ILE A 41 6.45 -19.50 -23.59
N LEU A 42 6.58 -19.75 -22.29
CA LEU A 42 6.20 -18.84 -21.21
C LEU A 42 7.36 -18.67 -20.22
N VAL A 43 7.39 -17.54 -19.54
CA VAL A 43 8.29 -17.28 -18.40
C VAL A 43 7.43 -17.02 -17.18
N VAL A 44 7.86 -17.53 -16.02
CA VAL A 44 7.20 -17.28 -14.73
C VAL A 44 8.13 -16.41 -13.89
N GLU A 45 7.58 -15.32 -13.36
CA GLU A 45 8.28 -14.39 -12.48
C GLU A 45 7.50 -14.27 -11.17
N GLU A 46 8.21 -14.24 -10.05
CA GLU A 46 7.63 -13.86 -8.76
C GLU A 46 7.54 -12.34 -8.69
N LYS A 47 6.34 -11.82 -8.42
CA LYS A 47 6.08 -10.39 -8.32
C LYS A 47 5.43 -10.08 -6.98
N GLU A 48 6.02 -9.15 -6.25
CA GLU A 48 5.44 -8.64 -5.02
C GLU A 48 4.14 -7.88 -5.33
N VAL A 49 3.05 -8.31 -4.70
CA VAL A 49 1.75 -7.65 -4.79
C VAL A 49 1.53 -6.87 -3.50
N SER A 50 2.04 -5.64 -3.45
CA SER A 50 1.72 -4.73 -2.35
C SER A 50 0.30 -4.19 -2.52
N ARG A 51 -0.49 -4.21 -1.43
CA ARG A 51 -1.79 -3.49 -1.37
C ARG A 51 -1.63 -2.00 -1.12
N ILE A 52 -0.43 -1.62 -0.68
CA ILE A 52 -0.06 -0.23 -0.45
C ILE A 52 0.58 0.23 -1.77
N GLU A 53 -0.14 1.05 -2.51
CA GLU A 53 0.45 1.76 -3.64
C GLU A 53 1.64 2.57 -3.09
N LYS A 54 2.80 2.52 -3.76
CA LYS A 54 3.88 3.47 -3.48
C LYS A 54 3.37 4.85 -3.91
N VAL A 55 2.65 5.52 -3.02
CA VAL A 55 2.29 6.92 -3.19
C VAL A 55 3.62 7.66 -3.27
N ALA A 56 3.83 8.43 -4.34
CA ALA A 56 4.96 9.32 -4.45
C ALA A 56 5.07 10.12 -3.15
N SER A 57 6.26 10.19 -2.54
CA SER A 57 6.43 10.92 -1.29
C SER A 57 5.89 12.33 -1.49
N VAL A 58 4.83 12.67 -0.75
CA VAL A 58 4.35 14.04 -0.69
C VAL A 58 5.53 14.88 -0.17
N PRO A 59 5.87 16.01 -0.82
CA PRO A 59 6.96 16.85 -0.36
C PRO A 59 6.78 17.17 1.12
N ASP A 60 7.88 17.07 1.86
CA ASP A 60 8.01 17.30 3.30
C ASP A 60 7.92 18.80 3.63
N ASP A 61 6.87 19.47 3.16
CA ASP A 61 6.51 20.80 3.66
C ASP A 61 5.89 20.59 5.04
N MET A 62 6.74 20.37 6.04
CA MET A 62 6.32 20.21 7.44
C MET A 62 5.54 21.45 7.89
N VAL A 63 4.22 21.35 7.89
CA VAL A 63 3.33 22.39 8.39
C VAL A 63 3.58 22.55 9.89
N GLN A 64 4.05 23.71 10.32
CA GLN A 64 4.24 23.99 11.74
C GLN A 64 2.89 24.03 12.45
N LEU A 65 2.80 23.37 13.61
CA LEU A 65 1.60 23.44 14.44
C LEU A 65 1.39 24.88 14.92
N SER A 66 0.15 25.35 14.83
CA SER A 66 -0.24 26.58 15.52
C SER A 66 -0.11 26.42 17.05
N PRO A 67 -0.09 27.52 17.82
CA PRO A 67 0.06 27.45 19.27
C PRO A 67 -0.95 26.53 19.96
N HIS A 68 -2.23 26.58 19.56
CA HIS A 68 -3.27 25.72 20.14
C HIS A 68 -3.12 24.24 19.74
N GLN A 69 -2.62 23.97 18.54
CA GLN A 69 -2.35 22.60 18.12
C GLN A 69 -1.12 22.03 18.83
N GLN A 70 -0.09 22.86 19.06
CA GLN A 70 1.09 22.47 19.82
C GLN A 70 0.73 22.15 21.27
N GLU A 71 -0.08 23.01 21.91
CA GLU A 71 -0.61 22.76 23.25
C GLU A 71 -1.40 21.44 23.32
N ALA A 72 -2.30 21.20 22.36
CA ALA A 72 -3.06 19.95 22.28
C ALA A 72 -2.14 18.73 22.07
N TYR A 73 -1.13 18.84 21.21
CA TYR A 73 -0.14 17.79 20.96
C TYR A 73 0.63 17.44 22.24
N ASP A 74 1.13 18.44 22.97
CA ASP A 74 1.87 18.24 24.21
C ASP A 74 1.00 17.62 25.31
N MET A 75 -0.26 18.05 25.42
CA MET A 75 -1.24 17.46 26.33
C MET A 75 -1.52 16.00 26.01
N ILE A 76 -1.73 15.66 24.72
CA ILE A 76 -1.95 14.28 24.29
C ILE A 76 -0.77 13.39 24.67
N LEU A 77 0.46 13.83 24.37
CA LEU A 77 1.66 13.07 24.72
C LEU A 77 1.77 12.83 26.23
N LYS A 78 1.46 13.84 27.03
CA LYS A 78 1.47 13.72 28.50
C LYS A 78 0.40 12.74 28.98
N GLU A 79 -0.83 12.85 28.51
CA GLU A 79 -1.93 11.98 28.95
C GLU A 79 -1.74 10.53 28.49
N MET A 80 -1.13 10.29 27.33
CA MET A 80 -0.82 8.94 26.83
C MET A 80 0.16 8.17 27.73
N LEU A 81 0.92 8.85 28.59
CA LEU A 81 1.77 8.19 29.59
C LEU A 81 0.95 7.50 30.69
N GLU A 82 -0.24 8.02 30.99
CA GLU A 82 -1.10 7.55 32.08
C GLU A 82 -2.37 6.83 31.58
N GLN A 83 -2.83 7.17 30.37
CA GLN A 83 -4.09 6.71 29.77
C GLN A 83 -3.83 6.03 28.43
N ARG A 84 -4.53 4.92 28.16
CA ARG A 84 -4.45 4.26 26.83
C ARG A 84 -5.20 4.99 25.73
N VAL A 85 -6.15 5.86 26.08
CA VAL A 85 -7.04 6.54 25.14
C VAL A 85 -7.14 8.00 25.52
N VAL A 86 -6.90 8.89 24.57
CA VAL A 86 -7.01 10.34 24.72
C VAL A 86 -7.98 10.87 23.66
N LEU A 87 -8.89 11.77 24.06
CA LEU A 87 -9.88 12.38 23.17
C LEU A 87 -9.40 13.76 22.70
N LEU A 88 -9.05 13.89 21.42
CA LEU A 88 -8.81 15.20 20.80
C LEU A 88 -10.14 15.83 20.33
N HIS A 89 -10.70 16.70 21.17
CA HIS A 89 -11.93 17.43 20.84
C HIS A 89 -11.63 18.69 20.01
N GLY A 90 -12.34 18.87 18.90
CA GLY A 90 -12.22 20.07 18.08
C GLY A 90 -13.18 20.09 16.90
N VAL A 91 -13.44 21.28 16.36
CA VAL A 91 -14.34 21.48 15.22
C VAL A 91 -13.75 20.99 13.89
N THR A 92 -14.60 20.75 12.90
CA THR A 92 -14.16 20.48 11.52
C THR A 92 -13.33 21.66 11.00
N SER A 93 -12.29 21.40 10.21
CA SER A 93 -11.31 22.40 9.76
C SER A 93 -10.45 23.03 10.87
N GLY A 94 -10.56 22.61 12.14
CA GLY A 94 -9.68 23.05 13.23
C GLY A 94 -8.28 22.43 13.22
N GLY A 95 -7.90 21.74 12.14
CA GLY A 95 -6.55 21.19 11.96
C GLY A 95 -6.21 19.99 12.86
N LYS A 96 -7.20 19.17 13.26
CA LYS A 96 -6.95 17.92 14.00
C LYS A 96 -6.08 16.93 13.21
N THR A 97 -6.25 16.90 11.88
CA THR A 97 -5.45 16.05 10.98
C THR A 97 -3.96 16.31 11.14
N GLU A 98 -3.55 17.59 11.27
CA GLU A 98 -2.15 17.95 11.43
C GLU A 98 -1.56 17.41 12.73
N VAL A 99 -2.33 17.49 13.82
CA VAL A 99 -1.93 16.91 15.11
C VAL A 99 -1.75 15.40 15.00
N TYR A 100 -2.64 14.71 14.27
CA TYR A 100 -2.50 13.27 14.03
C TYR A 100 -1.25 12.93 13.20
N ILE A 101 -0.95 13.69 12.15
CA ILE A 101 0.25 13.50 11.33
C ILE A 101 1.50 13.61 12.21
N ARG A 102 1.60 14.67 13.03
CA ARG A 102 2.74 14.85 13.95
C ARG A 102 2.89 13.72 14.97
N LEU A 103 1.78 13.23 15.53
CA LEU A 103 1.80 12.08 16.44
C LEU A 103 2.30 10.80 15.73
N MET A 104 1.84 10.55 14.50
CA MET A 104 2.27 9.39 13.71
C MET A 104 3.74 9.49 13.32
N GLU A 105 4.21 10.65 12.86
CA GLU A 105 5.63 10.90 12.57
C GLU A 105 6.51 10.60 13.77
N ARG A 106 6.10 11.06 14.96
CA ARG A 106 6.83 10.77 16.20
C ARG A 106 6.96 9.27 16.44
N VAL A 107 5.86 8.52 16.35
CA VAL A 107 5.87 7.06 16.58
C VAL A 107 6.73 6.34 15.54
N LEU A 108 6.62 6.74 14.26
CA LEU A 108 7.45 6.18 13.19
C LEU A 108 8.95 6.47 13.38
N ALA A 109 9.30 7.62 13.98
CA ALA A 109 10.67 7.95 14.32
C ALA A 109 11.21 7.17 15.54
N GLU A 110 10.32 6.71 16.41
CA GLU A 110 10.67 5.91 17.60
C GLU A 110 10.88 4.41 17.29
N GLY A 111 10.39 3.89 16.14
CA GLY A 111 10.69 2.56 15.60
C GLY A 111 9.51 1.59 15.60
#